data_AF-A0A327HGW7-F1
#
_entry.id   AF-A0A327HGW7-F1
#
_cell.length_a   1.000
_cell.length_b   1.000
_cell.length_c   1.000
_cell.angle_alpha   90.00
_cell.angle_beta   90.00
_cell.angle_gamma   90.00
#
_symmetry.space_group_name_H-M   'P 1'
#
loop_
_entity.id
_entity.type
_entity.pdbx_description
1 polymer ?
#
loop_
_entity_poly.entity_id
_entity_poly.type
_entity_poly.pdbx_seq_one_letter_code
_entity_poly.pdbx_strand_id
1 'polypeptide(L)'
;MLYTTAILGVGPAERAYRATVQKILDAGMQVEQFRELLDDEARRLGIRPGRAKLNETDMLYPLSLTHFLLVPMIFILPFIAIVSLPIVILGIPVLFLMEIILIRKRLLIKGISLLESLGGKQIIHIPDAGYNHCSGDSKVLDASNLAVHFHNVPRVVFIGLFSWLIIHWMLRLDSIVYEFLISGLFYITLLGIVGIITTALESNLIIVDPARGRIIPISDWIDSLLTPVIGVGLLFLLGRDLMTEARDGGNTQLFALTVLLVLYCATAVGITFQWGYNWWHGKNVRKEFEQQAIEVLNPYSYDLTRNRGRIQLNVRSTMAERSVTSEEVVANLTFSDLDNLPSAHEKIIRKPENPL
;
A
#
# COMPACT_ATOMS: atom_id res chain seq x y z
N MET A 1 1.61 -12.53 20.14
CA MET A 1 0.64 -12.69 21.25
C MET A 1 0.59 -11.51 22.22
N LEU A 2 1.68 -10.77 22.49
CA LEU A 2 1.68 -9.60 23.40
C LEU A 2 1.02 -8.32 22.83
N TYR A 3 1.03 -8.11 21.50
CA TYR A 3 0.46 -6.92 20.85
C TYR A 3 -1.08 -6.97 20.75
N THR A 4 -1.62 -8.13 20.41
CA THR A 4 -3.06 -8.44 20.39
C THR A 4 -3.75 -8.17 21.73
N THR A 5 -3.00 -8.14 22.84
CA THR A 5 -3.55 -7.95 24.18
C THR A 5 -3.40 -6.55 24.76
N ALA A 6 -2.40 -5.77 24.33
CA ALA A 6 -2.08 -4.49 24.96
C ALA A 6 -2.65 -3.27 24.24
N ILE A 7 -2.81 -3.33 22.90
CA ILE A 7 -3.22 -2.19 22.07
C ILE A 7 -4.58 -2.43 21.41
N LEU A 8 -4.88 -3.69 21.09
CA LEU A 8 -6.16 -4.13 20.56
C LEU A 8 -7.02 -4.60 21.73
N GLY A 9 -8.17 -3.96 21.96
CA GLY A 9 -9.09 -4.38 23.02
C GLY A 9 -9.51 -5.84 22.81
N VAL A 10 -9.23 -6.72 23.77
CA VAL A 10 -9.55 -8.17 23.67
C VAL A 10 -10.93 -8.48 24.24
N GLY A 11 -11.85 -7.52 24.17
CA GLY A 11 -13.21 -7.72 24.67
C GLY A 11 -14.01 -8.67 23.76
N PRO A 12 -15.12 -9.23 24.28
CA PRO A 12 -16.08 -9.97 23.48
C PRO A 12 -16.66 -9.11 22.34
N ALA A 13 -16.84 -7.81 22.59
CA ALA A 13 -17.35 -6.83 21.64
C ALA A 13 -16.41 -6.67 20.43
N GLU A 14 -15.11 -6.46 20.66
CA GLU A 14 -14.13 -6.30 19.59
C GLU A 14 -13.96 -7.58 18.77
N ARG A 15 -14.07 -8.76 19.40
CA ARG A 15 -14.08 -10.05 18.69
C ARG A 15 -15.31 -10.23 17.81
N ALA A 16 -16.50 -9.86 18.30
CA ALA A 16 -17.72 -9.91 17.52
C ALA A 16 -17.66 -8.96 16.31
N TYR A 17 -17.17 -7.73 16.53
CA TYR A 17 -16.97 -6.76 15.47
C TYR A 17 -15.98 -7.24 14.41
N ARG A 18 -14.81 -7.75 14.82
CA ARG A 18 -13.81 -8.34 13.90
C ARG A 18 -14.38 -9.52 13.11
N ALA A 19 -15.25 -10.34 13.71
CA ALA A 19 -15.90 -11.43 12.99
C ALA A 19 -16.85 -10.92 11.90
N THR A 20 -17.52 -9.78 12.12
CA THR A 20 -18.34 -9.12 11.08
C THR A 20 -17.47 -8.58 9.95
N VAL A 21 -16.39 -7.86 10.28
CA VAL A 21 -15.43 -7.37 9.27
C VAL A 21 -14.81 -8.55 8.50
N GLN A 22 -14.43 -9.62 9.19
CA GLN A 22 -13.86 -10.82 8.56
C GLN A 22 -14.83 -11.44 7.55
N LYS A 23 -16.14 -11.44 7.81
CA LYS A 23 -17.12 -11.96 6.85
C LYS A 23 -17.15 -11.14 5.55
N ILE A 24 -17.00 -9.81 5.65
CA ILE A 24 -16.95 -8.91 4.49
C ILE A 24 -15.67 -9.18 3.69
N LEU A 25 -14.52 -9.25 4.38
CA LEU A 25 -13.23 -9.55 3.77
C LEU A 25 -13.20 -10.96 3.15
N ASP A 26 -13.75 -11.96 3.85
CA ASP A 26 -13.86 -13.33 3.36
C ASP A 26 -14.75 -13.41 2.13
N ALA A 27 -15.77 -12.55 2.03
CA ALA A 27 -16.62 -12.42 0.85
C ALA A 27 -15.93 -11.71 -0.33
N GLY A 28 -14.76 -11.10 -0.13
CA GLY A 28 -14.02 -10.37 -1.16
C GLY A 28 -14.53 -8.94 -1.40
N MET A 29 -15.38 -8.44 -0.52
CA MET A 29 -16.02 -7.13 -0.67
C MET A 29 -15.22 -6.01 0.00
N GLN A 30 -15.44 -4.78 -0.43
CA GLN A 30 -14.77 -3.60 0.15
C GLN A 30 -15.40 -3.21 1.47
N VAL A 31 -14.59 -2.90 2.47
CA VAL A 31 -15.06 -2.51 3.81
C VAL A 31 -15.87 -1.21 3.74
N GLU A 32 -15.45 -0.25 2.92
CA GLU A 32 -16.08 1.07 2.82
C GLU A 32 -17.51 1.01 2.25
N GLN A 33 -17.83 0.02 1.42
CA GLN A 33 -19.20 -0.18 0.92
C GLN A 33 -20.18 -0.55 2.04
N PHE A 34 -19.68 -1.06 3.17
CA PHE A 34 -20.48 -1.46 4.33
C PHE A 34 -20.32 -0.48 5.51
N ARG A 35 -19.87 0.76 5.25
CA ARG A 35 -19.56 1.74 6.29
C ARG A 35 -20.73 1.98 7.26
N GLU A 36 -21.94 2.20 6.74
CA GLU A 36 -23.13 2.42 7.56
C GLU A 36 -23.44 1.21 8.46
N LEU A 37 -23.35 0.01 7.92
CA LEU A 37 -23.58 -1.24 8.67
C LEU A 37 -22.52 -1.46 9.75
N LEU A 38 -21.26 -1.14 9.45
CA LEU A 38 -20.16 -1.27 10.40
C LEU A 38 -20.22 -0.21 11.50
N ASP A 39 -20.64 1.01 11.17
CA ASP A 39 -20.85 2.09 12.15
C ASP A 39 -22.01 1.76 13.10
N ASP A 40 -23.09 1.17 12.60
CA ASP A 40 -24.22 0.72 13.41
C ASP A 40 -23.85 -0.47 14.31
N GLU A 41 -23.10 -1.45 13.79
CA GLU A 41 -22.61 -2.58 14.61
C GLU A 41 -21.60 -2.10 15.66
N ALA A 42 -20.72 -1.16 15.33
CA ALA A 42 -19.82 -0.53 16.29
C ALA A 42 -20.60 0.20 17.40
N ARG A 43 -21.64 0.95 17.04
CA ARG A 43 -22.52 1.65 17.99
C ARG A 43 -23.27 0.67 18.88
N ARG A 44 -23.79 -0.42 18.32
CA ARG A 44 -24.47 -1.52 19.04
C ARG A 44 -23.55 -2.21 20.05
N LEU A 45 -22.28 -2.41 19.69
CA LEU A 45 -21.28 -3.05 20.54
C LEU A 45 -20.59 -2.08 21.51
N GLY A 46 -20.93 -0.79 21.47
CA GLY A 46 -20.34 0.25 22.33
C GLY A 46 -18.87 0.56 22.00
N ILE A 47 -18.43 0.25 20.78
CA ILE A 47 -17.05 0.48 20.34
C ILE A 47 -16.94 1.92 19.83
N ARG A 48 -15.91 2.65 20.31
CA ARG A 48 -15.62 4.00 19.81
C ARG A 48 -15.21 3.94 18.33
N PRO A 49 -15.60 4.91 17.48
CA PRO A 49 -15.30 4.88 16.04
C PRO A 49 -13.80 4.77 15.75
N GLY A 50 -12.95 5.46 16.51
CA GLY A 50 -11.49 5.33 16.35
C GLY A 50 -10.93 3.93 16.66
N ARG A 51 -11.57 3.19 17.58
CA ARG A 51 -11.19 1.79 17.89
C ARG A 51 -11.72 0.81 16.84
N ALA A 52 -12.93 1.04 16.33
CA ALA A 52 -13.51 0.29 15.24
C ALA A 52 -12.59 0.37 14.00
N LYS A 53 -12.22 1.60 13.61
CA LYS A 53 -11.29 1.87 12.52
C LYS A 53 -9.90 1.25 12.71
N LEU A 54 -9.38 1.26 13.94
CA LEU A 54 -8.12 0.58 14.24
C LEU A 54 -8.21 -0.94 14.07
N ASN A 55 -9.32 -1.55 14.48
CA ASN A 55 -9.56 -2.98 14.28
C ASN A 55 -9.70 -3.34 12.80
N GLU A 56 -10.41 -2.53 12.02
CA GLU A 56 -10.52 -2.70 10.56
C GLU A 56 -9.14 -2.58 9.90
N THR A 57 -8.36 -1.56 10.28
CA THR A 57 -7.02 -1.33 9.76
C THR A 57 -6.05 -2.47 10.07
N ASP A 58 -6.08 -3.01 11.29
CA ASP A 58 -5.24 -4.15 11.69
C ASP A 58 -5.56 -5.42 10.88
N MET A 59 -6.82 -5.59 10.46
CA MET A 59 -7.23 -6.71 9.60
C MET A 59 -6.84 -6.51 8.14
N LEU A 60 -6.91 -5.27 7.65
CA LEU A 60 -6.54 -4.92 6.27
C LEU A 60 -5.01 -4.89 6.07
N TYR A 61 -4.28 -4.35 7.04
CA TYR A 61 -2.83 -4.14 6.98
C TYR A 61 -2.15 -4.80 8.18
N PRO A 62 -2.07 -6.13 8.22
CA PRO A 62 -1.51 -6.84 9.37
C PRO A 62 -0.03 -6.48 9.56
N LEU A 63 0.34 -6.19 10.81
CA LEU A 63 1.72 -5.91 11.20
C LEU A 63 2.49 -7.23 11.39
N SER A 64 3.66 -7.33 10.78
CA SER A 64 4.53 -8.50 10.83
C SER A 64 5.62 -8.38 11.90
N LEU A 65 6.43 -9.43 12.09
CA LEU A 65 7.52 -9.42 13.06
C LEU A 65 8.59 -8.36 12.76
N THR A 66 8.83 -8.05 11.48
CA THR A 66 9.85 -7.05 11.09
C THR A 66 9.48 -5.65 11.55
N HIS A 67 8.17 -5.36 11.63
CA HIS A 67 7.64 -4.13 12.20
C HIS A 67 8.03 -3.97 13.66
N PHE A 68 8.16 -5.06 14.43
CA PHE A 68 8.52 -5.02 15.85
C PHE A 68 9.93 -4.47 16.09
N LEU A 69 10.87 -4.75 15.20
CA LEU A 69 12.24 -4.22 15.28
C LEU A 69 12.26 -2.68 15.20
N LEU A 70 11.24 -2.10 14.56
CA LEU A 70 11.09 -0.67 14.31
C LEU A 70 10.11 0.01 15.27
N VAL A 71 9.40 -0.76 16.11
CA VAL A 71 8.44 -0.23 17.10
C VAL A 71 9.06 0.80 18.06
N PRO A 72 10.29 0.62 18.59
CA PRO A 72 10.90 1.64 19.45
C PRO A 72 10.94 3.03 18.80
N MET A 73 11.02 3.04 17.47
CA MET A 73 11.12 4.26 16.70
C MET A 73 9.80 5.00 16.54
N ILE A 74 8.67 4.31 16.59
CA ILE A 74 7.34 4.93 16.53
C ILE A 74 7.14 5.88 17.72
N PHE A 75 7.63 5.50 18.91
CA PHE A 75 7.49 6.31 20.12
C PHE A 75 8.23 7.65 20.03
N ILE A 76 9.28 7.73 19.23
CA ILE A 76 10.11 8.93 19.04
C ILE A 76 9.87 9.62 17.68
N LEU A 77 8.86 9.17 16.92
CA LEU A 77 8.51 9.70 15.61
C LEU A 77 8.43 11.23 15.53
N PRO A 78 7.79 11.99 16.45
CA PRO A 78 7.71 13.45 16.31
C PRO A 78 9.08 14.13 16.38
N PHE A 79 9.99 13.63 17.22
CA PHE A 79 11.35 14.15 17.31
C PHE A 79 12.16 13.80 16.07
N ILE A 80 12.01 12.56 15.61
CA ILE A 80 12.73 12.06 14.44
C ILE A 80 12.30 12.74 13.14
N ALA A 81 11.02 13.03 12.99
CA ALA A 81 10.51 13.76 11.84
C ALA A 81 11.27 15.09 11.67
N ILE A 82 11.48 15.82 12.77
CA ILE A 82 12.24 17.09 12.77
C ILE A 82 13.70 16.86 12.36
N VAL A 83 14.35 15.84 12.91
CA VAL A 83 15.77 15.53 12.60
C VAL A 83 15.95 15.09 11.15
N SER A 84 15.00 14.34 10.60
CA SER A 84 15.07 13.84 9.22
C SER A 84 14.67 14.88 8.16
N LEU A 85 14.02 15.97 8.58
CA LEU A 85 13.46 16.99 7.69
C LEU A 85 14.49 17.59 6.71
N PRO A 86 15.72 17.94 7.12
CA PRO A 86 16.73 18.47 6.17
C PRO A 86 17.08 17.47 5.06
N ILE A 87 17.17 16.18 5.40
CA ILE A 87 17.45 15.11 4.43
C ILE A 87 16.27 14.94 3.48
N VAL A 88 15.04 14.97 4.02
CA VAL A 88 13.81 14.87 3.23
C VAL A 88 13.70 16.05 2.26
N ILE A 89 13.94 17.29 2.71
CA ILE A 89 13.97 18.48 1.84
C ILE A 89 14.95 18.28 0.69
N LEU A 90 16.16 17.79 0.98
CA LEU A 90 17.17 17.52 -0.04
C LEU A 90 16.71 16.43 -1.03
N GLY A 91 15.87 15.49 -0.59
CA GLY A 91 15.31 14.44 -1.42
C GLY A 91 14.12 14.83 -2.30
N ILE A 92 13.44 15.95 -2.02
CA ILE A 92 12.31 16.45 -2.84
C ILE A 92 12.66 16.61 -4.34
N PRO A 93 13.79 17.21 -4.75
CA PRO A 93 14.12 17.31 -6.17
C PRO A 93 14.31 15.94 -6.83
N VAL A 94 14.88 14.96 -6.11
CA VAL A 94 15.04 13.58 -6.60
C VAL A 94 13.67 12.93 -6.76
N LEU A 95 12.77 13.13 -5.82
CA LEU A 95 11.37 12.67 -5.92
C LEU A 95 10.68 13.19 -7.16
N PHE A 96 10.73 14.50 -7.37
CA PHE A 96 10.10 15.14 -8.51
C PHE A 96 10.68 14.62 -9.82
N LEU A 97 12.00 14.41 -9.87
CA LEU A 97 12.66 13.77 -11.00
C LEU A 97 12.15 12.34 -11.23
N MET A 98 12.04 11.54 -10.18
CA MET A 98 11.51 10.18 -10.29
C MET A 98 10.03 10.17 -10.72
N GLU A 99 9.20 11.08 -10.23
CA GLU A 99 7.80 11.22 -10.65
C GLU A 99 7.70 11.56 -12.13
N ILE A 100 8.51 12.51 -12.62
CA ILE A 100 8.59 12.84 -14.04
C ILE A 100 8.97 11.59 -14.85
N ILE A 101 9.97 10.84 -14.41
CA ILE A 101 10.47 9.68 -15.16
C ILE A 101 9.45 8.53 -15.15
N LEU A 102 8.91 8.17 -13.99
CA LEU A 102 8.01 7.01 -13.86
C LEU A 102 6.62 7.30 -14.42
N ILE A 103 6.04 8.44 -14.05
CA ILE A 103 4.63 8.75 -14.33
C ILE A 103 4.53 9.61 -15.58
N ARG A 104 5.12 10.81 -15.60
CA ARG A 104 4.90 11.75 -16.73
C ARG A 104 5.47 11.25 -18.05
N LYS A 105 6.63 10.57 -18.03
CA LYS A 105 7.22 9.92 -19.21
C LYS A 105 6.61 8.54 -19.52
N ARG A 106 5.57 8.14 -18.78
CA ARG A 106 4.85 6.87 -18.95
C ARG A 106 5.75 5.63 -18.83
N LEU A 107 6.86 5.70 -18.08
CA LEU A 107 7.80 4.59 -17.95
C LEU A 107 7.22 3.44 -17.13
N LEU A 108 6.46 3.76 -16.07
CA LEU A 108 5.79 2.77 -15.25
C LEU A 108 4.77 1.97 -16.06
N ILE A 109 3.86 2.65 -16.77
CA ILE A 109 2.83 1.98 -17.57
C ILE A 109 3.42 1.21 -18.75
N LYS A 110 4.48 1.73 -19.39
CA LYS A 110 5.21 1.00 -20.44
C LYS A 110 5.86 -0.27 -19.89
N GLY A 111 6.45 -0.21 -18.70
CA GLY A 111 7.03 -1.39 -18.03
C GLY A 111 5.97 -2.45 -17.73
N ILE A 112 4.79 -2.03 -17.29
CA ILE A 112 3.65 -2.91 -17.03
C ILE A 112 3.11 -3.54 -18.33
N SER A 113 2.93 -2.74 -19.39
CA SER A 113 2.52 -3.24 -20.71
C SER A 113 3.56 -4.20 -21.33
N LEU A 114 4.85 -3.95 -21.09
CA LEU A 114 5.92 -4.87 -21.48
C LEU A 114 5.79 -6.20 -20.72
N LEU A 115 5.45 -6.18 -19.44
CA LEU A 115 5.25 -7.39 -18.64
C LEU A 115 4.06 -8.21 -19.15
N GLU A 116 2.98 -7.57 -19.57
CA GLU A 116 1.84 -8.25 -20.18
C GLU A 116 2.21 -8.90 -21.52
N SER A 117 2.84 -8.14 -22.42
CA SER A 117 3.21 -8.63 -23.76
C SER A 117 4.27 -9.74 -23.75
N LEU A 118 5.25 -9.68 -22.84
CA LEU A 118 6.30 -10.70 -22.72
C LEU A 118 5.88 -11.87 -21.82
N GLY A 119 5.08 -11.61 -20.80
CA GLY A 119 4.77 -12.58 -19.76
C GLY A 119 3.53 -13.43 -20.03
N GLY A 120 2.71 -13.07 -21.02
CA GLY A 120 1.42 -13.74 -21.28
C GLY A 120 0.44 -13.65 -20.11
N LYS A 121 0.66 -12.69 -19.20
CA LYS A 121 -0.15 -12.47 -18.00
C LYS A 121 -1.11 -11.33 -18.28
N GLN A 122 -2.38 -11.51 -17.95
CA GLN A 122 -3.40 -10.50 -18.18
C GLN A 122 -3.47 -9.55 -16.99
N ILE A 123 -3.58 -8.25 -17.25
CA ILE A 123 -3.77 -7.25 -16.21
C ILE A 123 -5.25 -6.91 -16.10
N ILE A 124 -5.75 -6.95 -14.87
CA ILE A 124 -7.15 -6.75 -14.52
C ILE A 124 -7.25 -5.70 -13.42
N HIS A 125 -8.35 -4.94 -13.41
CA HIS A 125 -8.65 -4.02 -12.33
C HIS A 125 -9.60 -4.66 -11.30
N ILE A 126 -9.19 -4.73 -10.03
CA ILE A 126 -10.05 -5.06 -8.89
C ILE A 126 -9.70 -4.07 -7.79
N PRO A 127 -10.67 -3.32 -7.25
CA PRO A 127 -10.36 -2.27 -6.29
C PRO A 127 -10.05 -2.85 -4.90
N ASP A 128 -9.15 -2.21 -4.12
CA ASP A 128 -8.76 -2.70 -2.78
C ASP A 128 -9.97 -2.94 -1.87
N ALA A 129 -9.84 -3.90 -0.95
CA ALA A 129 -10.76 -4.05 0.16
C ALA A 129 -10.71 -2.83 1.12
N GLY A 130 -9.54 -2.16 1.21
CA GLY A 130 -9.29 -0.96 2.02
C GLY A 130 -9.42 0.37 1.26
N TYR A 131 -9.96 0.38 0.04
CA TYR A 131 -9.99 1.57 -0.79
C TYR A 131 -10.76 2.71 -0.10
N ASN A 132 -10.11 3.87 0.04
CA ASN A 132 -10.60 5.05 0.76
C ASN A 132 -10.86 4.92 2.27
N HIS A 133 -10.53 3.78 2.90
CA HIS A 133 -10.79 3.54 4.32
C HIS A 133 -10.16 4.58 5.28
N CYS A 134 -9.02 5.14 4.87
CA CYS A 134 -8.25 6.12 5.64
C CYS A 134 -8.02 7.47 4.91
N SER A 135 -8.55 7.67 3.71
CA SER A 135 -8.12 8.76 2.80
C SER A 135 -8.73 10.14 3.08
N GLY A 136 -9.61 10.26 4.07
CA GLY A 136 -10.40 11.47 4.34
C GLY A 136 -10.48 11.96 5.79
N ASP A 137 -9.89 11.27 6.78
CA ASP A 137 -10.00 11.71 8.18
C ASP A 137 -8.98 12.81 8.51
N SER A 138 -9.48 13.95 8.97
CA SER A 138 -8.76 15.17 9.33
C SER A 138 -7.73 15.01 10.47
N LYS A 139 -7.57 13.80 11.00
CA LYS A 139 -6.63 13.45 12.08
C LYS A 139 -5.48 12.62 11.51
N VAL A 140 -4.51 13.35 11.00
CA VAL A 140 -3.22 12.84 10.49
C VAL A 140 -2.48 11.97 11.54
N LEU A 141 -2.79 12.13 12.83
CA LEU A 141 -2.18 11.39 13.94
C LEU A 141 -3.02 10.22 14.49
N ASP A 142 -4.14 9.87 13.87
CA ASP A 142 -4.92 8.71 14.33
C ASP A 142 -4.13 7.41 14.15
N ALA A 143 -4.19 6.55 15.17
CA ALA A 143 -3.42 5.30 15.22
C ALA A 143 -3.68 4.36 14.04
N SER A 144 -4.87 4.42 13.43
CA SER A 144 -5.21 3.72 12.19
C SER A 144 -4.42 4.24 10.99
N ASN A 145 -4.38 5.55 10.77
CA ASN A 145 -3.59 6.16 9.70
C ASN A 145 -2.10 5.85 9.87
N LEU A 146 -1.60 5.90 11.11
CA LEU A 146 -0.23 5.52 11.43
C LEU A 146 0.04 4.05 11.10
N ALA A 147 -0.89 3.14 11.39
CA ALA A 147 -0.74 1.71 11.13
C ALA A 147 -0.68 1.38 9.63
N VAL A 148 -1.52 2.02 8.80
CA VAL A 148 -1.49 1.86 7.32
C VAL A 148 -0.12 2.23 6.77
N HIS A 149 0.41 3.39 7.17
CA HIS A 149 1.74 3.82 6.71
C HIS A 149 2.84 2.94 7.29
N PHE A 150 2.70 2.46 8.53
CA PHE A 150 3.68 1.59 9.19
C PHE A 150 3.83 0.23 8.49
N HIS A 151 2.78 -0.28 7.84
CA HIS A 151 2.84 -1.54 7.11
C HIS A 151 3.98 -1.56 6.06
N ASN A 152 4.19 -0.44 5.36
CA ASN A 152 5.19 -0.32 4.30
C ASN A 152 6.62 0.01 4.79
N VAL A 153 6.78 0.27 6.10
CA VAL A 153 8.02 0.81 6.68
C VAL A 153 9.19 -0.17 6.60
N PRO A 154 9.08 -1.47 6.98
CA PRO A 154 10.23 -2.37 7.00
C PRO A 154 10.96 -2.43 5.65
N ARG A 155 10.22 -2.48 4.55
CA ARG A 155 10.76 -2.47 3.18
C ARG A 155 11.66 -1.26 2.95
N VAL A 156 11.17 -0.08 3.27
CA VAL A 156 11.89 1.19 3.11
C VAL A 156 13.18 1.21 3.95
N VAL A 157 13.11 0.72 5.18
CA VAL A 157 14.28 0.66 6.08
C VAL A 157 15.37 -0.24 5.53
N PHE A 158 15.00 -1.45 5.09
CA PHE A 158 15.95 -2.43 4.57
C PHE A 158 16.58 -1.95 3.25
N ILE A 159 15.84 -1.22 2.41
CA ILE A 159 16.40 -0.54 1.23
C ILE A 159 17.49 0.44 1.64
N GLY A 160 17.29 1.21 2.71
CA GLY A 160 18.30 2.17 3.20
C GLY A 160 19.57 1.50 3.71
N LEU A 161 19.43 0.44 4.52
CA LEU A 161 20.58 -0.33 4.97
C LEU A 161 21.32 -0.97 3.78
N PHE A 162 20.57 -1.55 2.83
CA PHE A 162 21.13 -2.13 1.62
C PHE A 162 21.88 -1.11 0.77
N SER A 163 21.32 0.10 0.64
CA SER A 163 21.92 1.22 -0.09
C SER A 163 23.27 1.65 0.50
N TRP A 164 23.38 1.69 1.82
CA TRP A 164 24.65 1.98 2.48
C TRP A 164 25.65 0.84 2.29
N LEU A 165 25.28 -0.40 2.59
CA LEU A 165 26.18 -1.56 2.47
C LEU A 165 26.72 -1.76 1.06
N ILE A 166 25.88 -1.60 0.03
CA ILE A 166 26.33 -1.78 -1.36
C ILE A 166 27.31 -0.69 -1.79
N ILE A 167 27.11 0.55 -1.34
CA ILE A 167 28.00 1.68 -1.62
C ILE A 167 29.30 1.55 -0.83
N HIS A 168 29.21 1.19 0.45
CA HIS A 168 30.35 0.88 1.31
C HIS A 168 31.23 -0.20 0.67
N TRP A 169 30.59 -1.26 0.16
CA TRP A 169 31.28 -2.33 -0.54
C TRP A 169 31.89 -1.88 -1.88
N MET A 170 31.11 -1.21 -2.74
CA MET A 170 31.51 -0.91 -4.11
C MET A 170 32.58 0.17 -4.17
N LEU A 171 32.45 1.23 -3.36
CA LEU A 171 33.30 2.42 -3.48
C LEU A 171 34.47 2.45 -2.50
N ARG A 172 34.41 1.71 -1.38
CA ARG A 172 35.45 1.64 -0.33
C ARG A 172 36.15 2.99 -0.10
N LEU A 173 35.37 4.04 0.13
CA LEU A 173 35.89 5.40 0.21
C LEU A 173 36.62 5.62 1.53
N ASP A 174 37.74 6.34 1.51
CA ASP A 174 38.48 6.68 2.73
C ASP A 174 37.72 7.66 3.64
N SER A 175 36.72 8.35 3.11
CA SER A 175 35.94 9.35 3.83
C SER A 175 34.49 8.89 4.05
N ILE A 176 34.19 8.72 5.33
CA ILE A 176 32.85 8.38 5.84
C ILE A 176 31.79 9.38 5.34
N VAL A 177 32.11 10.68 5.26
CA VAL A 177 31.15 11.72 4.85
C VAL A 177 30.69 11.54 3.40
N TYR A 178 31.62 11.29 2.47
CA TYR A 178 31.27 11.07 1.07
C TYR A 178 30.51 9.76 0.87
N GLU A 179 30.87 8.72 1.63
CA GLU A 179 30.16 7.46 1.62
C GLU A 179 28.69 7.64 2.03
N PHE A 180 28.43 8.33 3.15
CA PHE A 180 27.07 8.64 3.61
C PHE A 180 26.29 9.51 2.61
N LEU A 181 26.95 10.46 1.96
CA LEU A 181 26.30 11.35 0.99
C LEU A 181 25.86 10.58 -0.26
N ILE A 182 26.74 9.75 -0.83
CA ILE A 182 26.44 8.95 -2.03
C ILE A 182 25.41 7.87 -1.69
N SER A 183 25.55 7.18 -0.56
CA SER A 183 24.55 6.20 -0.12
C SER A 183 23.21 6.83 0.17
N GLY A 184 23.19 8.05 0.74
CA GLY A 184 21.98 8.81 1.00
C GLY A 184 21.26 9.20 -0.30
N LEU A 185 21.99 9.68 -1.30
CA LEU A 185 21.43 9.99 -2.62
C LEU A 185 20.88 8.74 -3.31
N PHE A 186 21.62 7.63 -3.27
CA PHE A 186 21.18 6.35 -3.82
C PHE A 186 19.93 5.83 -3.10
N TYR A 187 19.92 5.91 -1.77
CA TYR A 187 18.77 5.54 -0.94
C TYR A 187 17.52 6.36 -1.30
N ILE A 188 17.63 7.70 -1.36
CA ILE A 188 16.50 8.57 -1.73
C ILE A 188 15.98 8.23 -3.13
N THR A 189 16.87 7.89 -4.07
CA THR A 189 16.47 7.49 -5.43
C THR A 189 15.65 6.20 -5.41
N LEU A 190 16.13 5.15 -4.73
CA LEU A 190 15.39 3.89 -4.58
C LEU A 190 14.07 4.09 -3.83
N LEU A 191 14.09 4.92 -2.79
CA LEU A 191 12.93 5.27 -2.01
C LEU A 191 11.86 5.97 -2.87
N GLY A 192 12.28 6.89 -3.74
CA GLY A 192 11.39 7.54 -4.70
C GLY A 192 10.76 6.54 -5.67
N ILE A 193 11.55 5.61 -6.22
CA ILE A 193 11.06 4.55 -7.11
C ILE A 193 9.98 3.72 -6.40
N VAL A 194 10.30 3.14 -5.24
CA VAL A 194 9.40 2.25 -4.52
C VAL A 194 8.17 3.01 -4.01
N GLY A 195 8.36 4.23 -3.51
CA GLY A 195 7.28 5.11 -3.06
C GLY A 195 6.28 5.41 -4.16
N ILE A 196 6.75 5.90 -5.32
CA ILE A 196 5.91 6.21 -6.48
C ILE A 196 5.19 4.96 -6.99
N ILE A 197 5.90 3.84 -7.14
CA ILE A 197 5.30 2.58 -7.58
C ILE A 197 4.18 2.14 -6.64
N THR A 198 4.44 2.15 -5.33
CA THR A 198 3.44 1.74 -4.33
C THR A 198 2.21 2.65 -4.38
N THR A 199 2.43 3.96 -4.48
CA THR A 199 1.35 4.95 -4.48
C THR A 199 0.56 4.97 -5.79
N ALA A 200 1.22 4.75 -6.92
CA ALA A 200 0.56 4.64 -8.22
C ALA A 200 -0.22 3.33 -8.36
N LEU A 201 0.30 2.22 -7.83
CA LEU A 201 -0.27 0.88 -7.91
C LEU A 201 -1.08 0.48 -6.68
N GLU A 202 -1.51 1.44 -5.86
CA GLU A 202 -2.31 1.20 -4.66
C GLU A 202 -3.62 0.50 -5.06
N SER A 203 -3.59 -0.84 -5.09
CA SER A 203 -4.62 -1.83 -5.43
C SER A 203 -5.30 -1.81 -6.80
N ASN A 204 -5.14 -0.78 -7.63
CA ASN A 204 -5.98 -0.65 -8.83
C ASN A 204 -5.70 -1.70 -9.92
N LEU A 205 -4.51 -2.31 -9.91
CA LEU A 205 -4.11 -3.23 -10.97
C LEU A 205 -3.60 -4.53 -10.39
N ILE A 206 -4.10 -5.62 -10.95
CA ILE A 206 -3.84 -6.97 -10.53
C ILE A 206 -3.38 -7.79 -11.73
N ILE A 207 -2.32 -8.58 -11.53
CA ILE A 207 -1.87 -9.56 -12.49
C ILE A 207 -2.63 -10.85 -12.27
N VAL A 208 -3.26 -11.34 -13.33
CA VAL A 208 -3.81 -12.69 -13.40
C VAL A 208 -2.84 -13.55 -14.18
N ASP A 209 -2.36 -14.62 -13.53
CA ASP A 209 -1.56 -15.68 -14.14
C ASP A 209 -2.50 -16.87 -14.43
N PRO A 210 -2.98 -17.04 -15.68
CA PRO A 210 -3.95 -18.08 -16.01
C PRO A 210 -3.39 -19.49 -15.81
N ALA A 211 -2.07 -19.67 -15.96
CA ALA A 211 -1.41 -20.96 -15.85
C ALA A 211 -1.33 -21.46 -14.40
N ARG A 212 -1.22 -20.54 -13.44
CA ARG A 212 -1.16 -20.88 -12.00
C ARG A 212 -2.47 -20.64 -11.25
N GLY A 213 -3.48 -20.07 -11.92
CA GLY A 213 -4.75 -19.68 -11.29
C GLY A 213 -4.56 -18.69 -10.15
N ARG A 214 -3.53 -17.84 -10.23
CA ARG A 214 -3.15 -16.89 -9.18
C ARG A 214 -3.47 -15.47 -9.62
N ILE A 215 -4.05 -14.73 -8.68
CA ILE A 215 -4.42 -13.33 -8.80
C ILE A 215 -3.58 -12.60 -7.76
N ILE A 216 -2.67 -11.73 -8.19
CA ILE A 216 -1.71 -11.05 -7.31
C ILE A 216 -1.69 -9.56 -7.70
N PRO A 217 -1.93 -8.63 -6.77
CA PRO A 217 -1.75 -7.19 -7.03
C PRO A 217 -0.35 -6.89 -7.56
N ILE A 218 -0.22 -5.94 -8.49
CA ILE A 218 1.09 -5.63 -9.07
C ILE A 218 2.07 -5.15 -7.99
N SER A 219 1.59 -4.35 -7.02
CA SER A 219 2.37 -3.93 -5.85
C SER A 219 3.00 -5.11 -5.11
N ASP A 220 2.17 -6.11 -4.79
CA ASP A 220 2.56 -7.28 -4.01
C ASP A 220 3.50 -8.19 -4.81
N TRP A 221 3.28 -8.27 -6.13
CA TRP A 221 4.17 -8.99 -7.02
C TRP A 221 5.57 -8.34 -7.04
N ILE A 222 5.66 -7.01 -7.15
CA ILE A 222 6.93 -6.29 -7.08
C ILE A 222 7.60 -6.52 -5.73
N ASP A 223 6.84 -6.46 -4.64
CA ASP A 223 7.36 -6.72 -3.29
C ASP A 223 7.87 -8.15 -3.12
N SER A 224 7.21 -9.13 -3.74
CA SER A 224 7.64 -10.52 -3.73
C SER A 224 8.96 -10.74 -4.47
N LEU A 225 9.30 -9.87 -5.43
CA LEU A 225 10.58 -9.89 -6.13
C LEU A 225 11.66 -9.10 -5.39
N LEU A 226 11.29 -7.94 -4.84
CA LEU A 226 12.23 -7.04 -4.18
C LEU A 226 12.71 -7.60 -2.83
N THR A 227 11.81 -8.16 -2.03
CA THR A 227 12.11 -8.61 -0.67
C THR A 227 13.19 -9.69 -0.62
N PRO A 228 13.17 -10.75 -1.47
CA PRO A 228 14.26 -11.72 -1.50
C PRO A 228 15.59 -11.14 -1.95
N VAL A 229 15.59 -10.26 -2.96
CA VAL A 229 16.82 -9.65 -3.48
C VAL A 229 17.50 -8.81 -2.40
N ILE A 230 16.73 -7.97 -1.72
CA ILE A 230 17.23 -7.16 -0.61
C ILE A 230 17.63 -8.05 0.57
N GLY A 231 16.81 -9.03 0.93
CA GLY A 231 17.08 -9.90 2.08
C GLY A 231 18.34 -10.75 1.93
N VAL A 232 18.50 -11.41 0.77
CA VAL A 232 19.71 -12.19 0.46
C VAL A 232 20.91 -11.26 0.32
N GLY A 233 20.74 -10.12 -0.34
CA GLY A 233 21.78 -9.11 -0.48
C GLY A 233 22.28 -8.58 0.87
N LEU A 234 21.36 -8.24 1.79
CA LEU A 234 21.69 -7.82 3.15
C LEU A 234 22.40 -8.90 3.93
N LEU A 235 21.91 -10.14 3.90
CA LEU A 235 22.54 -11.26 4.60
C LEU A 235 23.97 -11.47 4.10
N PHE A 236 24.16 -11.42 2.77
CA PHE A 236 25.47 -11.55 2.15
C PHE A 236 26.41 -10.39 2.52
N LEU A 237 25.97 -9.15 2.35
CA LEU A 237 26.79 -7.96 2.59
C LEU A 237 27.14 -7.82 4.08
N LEU A 238 26.14 -7.93 4.98
CA LEU A 238 26.39 -7.91 6.42
C LEU A 238 27.32 -9.03 6.85
N GLY A 239 27.06 -10.27 6.41
CA GLY A 239 27.89 -11.41 6.77
C GLY A 239 29.33 -11.25 6.31
N ARG A 240 29.52 -10.77 5.07
CA ARG A 240 30.84 -10.54 4.49
C ARG A 240 31.57 -9.38 5.18
N ASP A 241 30.91 -8.25 5.44
CA ASP A 241 31.54 -7.10 6.09
C ASP A 241 31.89 -7.41 7.55
N LEU A 242 30.99 -8.08 8.27
CA LEU A 242 31.23 -8.55 9.63
C LEU A 242 32.41 -9.54 9.70
N MET A 243 32.48 -10.47 8.75
CA MET A 243 33.59 -11.43 8.67
C MET A 243 34.92 -10.74 8.33
N THR A 244 34.88 -9.72 7.46
CA THR A 244 36.07 -8.92 7.12
C THR A 244 36.59 -8.20 8.37
N GLU A 245 35.70 -7.51 9.08
CA GLU A 245 36.04 -6.77 10.30
C GLU A 245 36.54 -7.71 11.41
N ALA A 246 35.94 -8.89 11.55
CA ALA A 246 36.35 -9.90 12.54
C ALA A 246 37.71 -10.53 12.21
N ARG A 247 38.08 -10.65 10.93
CA ARG A 247 39.31 -11.32 10.48
C ARG A 247 40.50 -10.36 10.43
N ASP A 248 40.28 -9.12 10.03
CA ASP A 248 41.35 -8.13 9.84
C ASP A 248 41.73 -7.40 11.16
N GLY A 249 41.26 -7.90 12.31
CA GLY A 249 41.51 -7.32 13.63
C GLY A 249 40.76 -6.01 13.87
N GLY A 250 39.69 -5.78 13.10
CA GLY A 250 38.85 -4.60 13.18
C GLY A 250 37.92 -4.62 14.40
N ASN A 251 37.17 -3.53 14.56
CA ASN A 251 36.23 -3.37 15.65
C ASN A 251 34.81 -3.73 15.22
N THR A 252 34.49 -5.02 15.36
CA THR A 252 33.16 -5.58 15.08
C THR A 252 32.03 -4.86 15.83
N GLN A 253 32.30 -4.33 17.03
CA GLN A 253 31.32 -3.59 17.82
C GLN A 253 31.01 -2.23 17.20
N LEU A 254 32.03 -1.51 16.70
CA LEU A 254 31.84 -0.24 15.98
C LEU A 254 31.09 -0.46 14.66
N PHE A 255 31.39 -1.55 13.95
CA PHE A 255 30.63 -1.90 12.75
C PHE A 255 29.15 -2.15 13.06
N ALA A 256 28.85 -2.97 14.08
CA ALA A 256 27.48 -3.24 14.49
C ALA A 256 26.75 -1.97 14.96
N LEU A 257 27.45 -1.06 15.66
CA LEU A 257 26.91 0.23 16.06
C LEU A 257 26.56 1.10 14.85
N THR A 258 27.45 1.16 13.85
CA THR A 258 27.23 1.91 12.61
C THR A 258 26.05 1.34 11.82
N VAL A 259 25.96 0.01 11.71
CA VAL A 259 24.81 -0.67 11.06
C VAL A 259 23.50 -0.30 11.75
N LEU A 260 23.46 -0.30 13.09
CA LEU A 260 22.27 0.12 13.84
C LEU A 260 21.97 1.60 13.59
N LEU A 261 22.97 2.48 13.66
CA LEU A 261 22.79 3.90 13.38
C LEU A 261 22.21 4.13 11.98
N VAL A 262 22.76 3.48 10.95
CA VAL A 262 22.25 3.54 9.57
C VAL A 262 20.82 3.05 9.50
N LEU A 263 20.50 1.93 10.14
CA LEU A 263 19.15 1.35 10.16
C LEU A 263 18.14 2.33 10.78
N TYR A 264 18.46 2.93 11.92
CA TYR A 264 17.62 3.94 12.55
C TYR A 264 17.52 5.21 11.70
N CYS A 265 18.62 5.73 11.14
CA CYS A 265 18.55 6.88 10.23
C CYS A 265 17.71 6.60 8.97
N ALA A 266 17.84 5.42 8.37
CA ALA A 266 17.05 5.01 7.22
C ALA A 266 15.55 4.95 7.56
N THR A 267 15.21 4.41 8.72
CA THR A 267 13.82 4.37 9.21
C THR A 267 13.24 5.77 9.38
N ALA A 268 14.05 6.72 9.88
CA ALA A 268 13.63 8.07 10.18
C ALA A 268 13.21 8.80 8.91
N VAL A 269 14.12 8.77 7.93
CA VAL A 269 13.91 9.36 6.62
C VAL A 269 12.79 8.63 5.90
N GLY A 270 12.77 7.31 5.96
CA GLY A 270 11.80 6.47 5.25
C GLY A 270 10.36 6.72 5.65
N ILE A 271 10.08 6.72 6.96
CA ILE A 271 8.73 7.00 7.49
C ILE A 271 8.29 8.41 7.10
N THR A 272 9.13 9.41 7.41
CA THR A 272 8.80 10.82 7.16
C THR A 272 8.57 11.08 5.68
N PHE A 273 9.37 10.49 4.82
CA PHE A 273 9.29 10.64 3.37
C PHE A 273 8.04 9.97 2.79
N GLN A 274 7.78 8.70 3.09
CA GLN A 274 6.63 7.97 2.55
C GLN A 274 5.32 8.64 2.97
N TRP A 275 5.26 9.08 4.22
CA TRP A 275 4.09 9.77 4.75
C TRP A 275 3.91 11.16 4.12
N GLY A 276 4.97 11.98 4.10
CA GLY A 276 4.93 13.33 3.53
C GLY A 276 4.61 13.33 2.04
N TYR A 277 5.19 12.40 1.27
CA TYR A 277 4.94 12.28 -0.16
C TYR A 277 3.50 11.89 -0.47
N ASN A 278 2.98 10.86 0.21
CA ASN A 278 1.60 10.41 0.02
C ASN A 278 0.58 11.50 0.37
N TRP A 279 0.88 12.31 1.40
CA TRP A 279 0.02 13.42 1.80
C TRP A 279 0.01 14.56 0.77
N TRP A 280 1.16 14.92 0.21
CA TRP A 280 1.27 16.08 -0.69
C TRP A 280 0.90 15.75 -2.15
N HIS A 281 1.45 14.67 -2.72
CA HIS A 281 1.35 14.38 -4.16
C HIS A 281 0.67 13.05 -4.51
N GLY A 282 0.40 12.19 -3.53
CA GLY A 282 -0.08 10.83 -3.78
C GLY A 282 -1.38 10.75 -4.60
N LYS A 283 -2.35 11.63 -4.31
CA LYS A 283 -3.64 11.67 -5.03
C LYS A 283 -3.46 12.02 -6.52
N ASN A 284 -2.59 12.98 -6.83
CA ASN A 284 -2.35 13.42 -8.21
C ASN A 284 -1.66 12.32 -9.01
N VAL A 285 -0.62 11.71 -8.43
CA VAL A 285 0.13 10.61 -9.06
C VAL A 285 -0.75 9.42 -9.35
N ARG A 286 -1.62 9.06 -8.40
CA ARG A 286 -2.59 7.97 -8.59
C ARG A 286 -3.56 8.27 -9.72
N LYS A 287 -4.14 9.49 -9.76
CA LYS A 287 -5.06 9.91 -10.82
C LYS A 287 -4.38 9.95 -12.19
N GLU A 288 -3.16 10.46 -12.30
CA GLU A 288 -2.39 10.46 -13.54
C GLU A 288 -2.09 9.03 -14.02
N PHE A 289 -1.72 8.13 -13.10
CA PHE A 289 -1.44 6.75 -13.44
C PHE A 289 -2.71 5.96 -13.83
N GLU A 290 -3.83 6.17 -13.14
CA GLU A 290 -5.12 5.58 -13.49
C GLU A 290 -5.55 5.96 -14.92
N GLN A 291 -5.39 7.24 -15.30
CA GLN A 291 -5.63 7.69 -16.68
C GLN A 291 -4.73 6.99 -17.68
N GLN A 292 -3.44 6.86 -17.38
CA GLN A 292 -2.50 6.13 -18.24
C GLN A 292 -2.85 4.64 -18.37
N ALA A 293 -3.30 4.02 -17.29
CA ALA A 293 -3.74 2.62 -17.30
C ALA A 293 -4.99 2.43 -18.18
N ILE A 294 -5.96 3.34 -18.09
CA ILE A 294 -7.15 3.34 -18.96
C ILE A 294 -6.74 3.49 -20.43
N GLU A 295 -5.85 4.44 -20.75
CA GLU A 295 -5.42 4.70 -22.13
C GLU A 295 -4.62 3.55 -22.76
N VAL A 296 -3.71 2.92 -22.00
CA VAL A 296 -2.74 1.95 -22.56
C VAL A 296 -3.21 0.52 -22.41
N LEU A 297 -3.79 0.16 -21.26
CA LEU A 297 -4.17 -1.22 -20.94
C LEU A 297 -5.67 -1.47 -21.14
N ASN A 298 -6.51 -0.43 -20.97
CA ASN A 298 -7.97 -0.50 -20.96
C ASN A 298 -8.51 -1.74 -20.20
N PRO A 299 -8.14 -1.92 -18.92
CA PRO A 299 -8.45 -3.15 -18.20
C PRO A 299 -9.94 -3.22 -17.85
N TYR A 300 -10.49 -4.43 -17.90
CA TYR A 300 -11.81 -4.71 -17.36
C TYR A 300 -11.78 -4.68 -15.83
N SER A 301 -12.85 -4.16 -15.24
CA SER A 301 -13.05 -4.10 -13.80
C SER A 301 -13.91 -5.27 -13.34
N TYR A 302 -13.43 -5.99 -12.32
CA TYR A 302 -14.12 -7.15 -11.76
C TYR A 302 -14.45 -6.94 -10.30
N ASP A 303 -15.61 -7.45 -9.88
CA ASP A 303 -15.93 -7.63 -8.48
C ASP A 303 -15.50 -9.02 -8.04
N LEU A 304 -14.72 -9.06 -6.97
CA LEU A 304 -14.31 -10.30 -6.35
C LEU A 304 -15.38 -10.72 -5.34
N THR A 305 -16.06 -11.82 -5.62
CA THR A 305 -17.01 -12.42 -4.69
C THR A 305 -16.54 -13.81 -4.32
N ARG A 306 -16.51 -14.12 -3.03
CA ARG A 306 -16.19 -15.47 -2.57
C ARG A 306 -17.46 -16.16 -2.08
N ASN A 307 -17.80 -17.28 -2.71
CA ASN A 307 -18.93 -18.09 -2.31
C ASN A 307 -18.50 -19.54 -2.12
N ARG A 308 -18.73 -20.09 -0.92
CA ARG A 308 -18.44 -21.50 -0.57
C ARG A 308 -17.01 -21.94 -0.92
N GLY A 309 -16.03 -21.09 -0.63
CA GLY A 309 -14.61 -21.37 -0.89
C GLY A 309 -14.16 -21.21 -2.34
N ARG A 310 -15.04 -20.83 -3.27
CA ARG A 310 -14.68 -20.47 -4.65
C ARG A 310 -14.64 -18.95 -4.83
N ILE A 311 -13.62 -18.47 -5.52
CA ILE A 311 -13.49 -17.07 -5.94
C ILE A 311 -14.21 -16.94 -7.28
N GLN A 312 -15.20 -16.06 -7.34
CA GLN A 312 -15.95 -15.71 -8.54
C GLN A 312 -15.59 -14.27 -8.91
N LEU A 313 -15.10 -14.10 -10.14
CA LEU A 313 -14.81 -12.80 -10.71
C LEU A 313 -15.99 -12.42 -11.60
N ASN A 314 -16.77 -11.43 -11.16
CA ASN A 314 -17.88 -10.93 -11.95
C ASN A 314 -17.41 -9.68 -12.70
N VAL A 315 -17.41 -9.74 -14.04
CA VAL A 315 -17.13 -8.57 -14.88
C VAL A 315 -18.24 -7.55 -14.60
N ARG A 316 -17.88 -6.33 -14.19
CA ARG A 316 -18.85 -5.26 -13.94
C ARG A 316 -18.90 -4.28 -15.11
N SER A 317 -17.76 -3.71 -15.44
CA SER A 317 -17.62 -2.64 -16.43
C SER A 317 -16.15 -2.42 -16.79
N THR A 318 -15.85 -1.51 -17.72
CA THR A 318 -14.47 -1.05 -17.95
C THR A 318 -13.97 -0.22 -16.77
N MET A 319 -12.64 -0.15 -16.56
CA MET A 319 -12.07 0.70 -15.51
C MET A 319 -12.47 2.18 -15.66
N ALA A 320 -12.60 2.66 -16.92
CA ALA A 320 -13.06 4.01 -17.21
C ALA A 320 -14.48 4.27 -16.68
N GLU A 321 -15.44 3.40 -17.01
CA GLU A 321 -16.83 3.55 -16.56
C GLU A 321 -16.93 3.48 -15.03
N ARG A 322 -16.17 2.59 -14.39
CA ARG A 322 -16.20 2.44 -12.93
C ARG A 322 -15.62 3.64 -12.19
N SER A 323 -14.59 4.29 -12.73
CA SER A 323 -14.06 5.52 -12.13
C SER A 323 -15.10 6.64 -12.06
N VAL A 324 -15.96 6.76 -13.09
CA VAL A 324 -17.07 7.72 -13.13
C VAL A 324 -18.17 7.32 -12.14
N THR A 325 -18.60 6.05 -12.15
CA THR A 325 -19.64 5.56 -11.23
C THR A 325 -19.23 5.62 -9.77
N SER A 326 -17.93 5.46 -9.45
CA SER A 326 -17.45 5.55 -8.06
C SER A 326 -17.49 6.97 -7.51
N GLU A 327 -17.39 7.99 -8.36
CA GLU A 327 -17.63 9.40 -7.98
C GLU A 327 -19.13 9.69 -7.80
N GLU A 328 -20.01 9.02 -8.56
CA GLU A 328 -21.47 9.22 -8.53
C GLU A 328 -22.20 8.40 -7.44
N VAL A 329 -21.69 7.24 -7.02
CA VAL A 329 -22.34 6.37 -6.00
C VAL A 329 -22.37 6.99 -4.59
N VAL A 330 -21.71 8.13 -4.37
CA VAL A 330 -21.90 8.94 -3.16
C VAL A 330 -23.30 9.61 -3.15
N ALA A 331 -23.97 9.72 -4.30
CA ALA A 331 -25.40 10.03 -4.35
C ALA A 331 -26.18 8.74 -4.14
N ASN A 332 -26.53 8.44 -2.88
CA ASN A 332 -27.57 7.47 -2.55
C ASN A 332 -28.79 7.77 -3.43
N LEU A 333 -29.10 6.88 -4.39
CA LEU A 333 -30.32 7.00 -5.19
C LEU A 333 -31.49 6.99 -4.20
N THR A 334 -32.14 8.13 -4.08
CA THR A 334 -33.34 8.23 -3.25
C THR A 334 -34.46 7.44 -3.93
N PHE A 335 -35.49 7.02 -3.17
CA PHE A 335 -36.65 6.35 -3.77
C PHE A 335 -37.28 7.19 -4.90
N SER A 336 -37.16 8.52 -4.83
CA SER A 336 -37.51 9.45 -5.90
C SER A 336 -36.66 9.31 -7.17
N ASP A 337 -35.38 8.97 -7.06
CA ASP A 337 -34.51 8.75 -8.22
C ASP A 337 -34.79 7.39 -8.87
N LEU A 338 -35.18 6.39 -8.08
CA LEU A 338 -35.63 5.08 -8.55
C LEU A 338 -36.96 5.16 -9.30
N ASP A 339 -37.89 6.01 -8.85
CA ASP A 339 -39.16 6.27 -9.53
C ASP A 339 -38.98 7.06 -10.85
N ASN A 340 -37.89 7.80 -10.98
CA ASN A 340 -37.55 8.59 -12.17
C ASN A 340 -36.67 7.84 -13.18
N LEU A 341 -36.27 6.59 -12.90
CA LEU A 341 -35.61 5.76 -13.90
C LEU A 341 -36.58 5.50 -15.07
N PRO A 342 -36.15 5.66 -16.33
CA PRO A 342 -37.00 5.39 -17.47
C PRO A 342 -37.41 3.92 -17.41
N SER A 343 -38.67 3.68 -17.04
CA SER A 343 -39.19 2.33 -16.98
C SER A 343 -39.02 1.70 -18.37
N ALA A 344 -38.24 0.63 -18.47
CA ALA A 344 -38.12 -0.17 -19.69
C ALA A 344 -39.42 -0.96 -19.97
N HIS A 345 -40.58 -0.39 -19.64
CA HIS A 345 -41.89 -1.04 -19.70
C HIS A 345 -42.83 -0.44 -20.74
N GLU A 346 -42.45 0.61 -21.46
CA GLU A 346 -43.42 1.32 -22.31
C GLU A 346 -43.53 0.81 -23.77
N LYS A 347 -42.85 -0.27 -24.18
CA LYS A 347 -42.99 -0.76 -25.58
C LYS A 347 -43.36 -2.22 -25.84
N ILE A 348 -43.35 -3.15 -24.88
CA ILE A 348 -43.59 -4.56 -25.25
C ILE A 348 -44.31 -5.40 -24.17
N ILE A 349 -45.42 -4.93 -23.57
CA ILE A 349 -46.42 -5.86 -22.99
C ILE A 349 -47.83 -5.27 -23.19
N ARG A 350 -48.58 -5.78 -24.18
CA ARG A 350 -50.03 -5.55 -24.23
C ARG A 350 -50.64 -6.32 -23.06
N LYS A 351 -51.32 -5.62 -22.13
CA LYS A 351 -52.19 -6.26 -21.13
C LYS A 351 -53.19 -7.17 -21.86
N PRO A 352 -53.39 -8.43 -21.44
CA PRO A 352 -54.48 -9.24 -21.96
C PRO A 352 -55.81 -8.64 -21.48
N GLU A 353 -56.70 -8.36 -22.42
CA GLU A 353 -58.06 -7.90 -22.17
C GLU A 353 -58.89 -9.07 -21.64
N ASN A 354 -59.50 -8.89 -20.47
CA ASN A 354 -60.33 -9.91 -19.84
C ASN A 354 -61.76 -9.76 -20.40
N PRO A 355 -62.35 -10.79 -21.05
CA PRO A 355 -63.68 -10.69 -21.61
C PRO A 355 -64.74 -10.83 -20.50
N LEU A 356 -65.63 -9.84 -20.40
CA LEU A 356 -66.96 -9.98 -19.81
C LEU A 356 -68.00 -9.48 -20.82
#